data_AF-A0A7C6J2V9-F1
#
_entry.id   AF-A0A7C6J2V9-F1
#
_cell.length_a   1.000
_cell.length_b   1.000
_cell.length_c   1.000
_cell.angle_alpha   90.00
_cell.angle_beta   90.00
_cell.angle_gamma   90.00
#
_symmetry.space_group_name_H-M   'P 1'
#
loop_
_entity.id
_entity.type
_entity.pdbx_description
1 polymer ?
#
loop_
_entity_poly.entity_id
_entity_poly.type
_entity_poly.pdbx_seq_one_letter_code
_entity_poly.pdbx_strand_id
1 'polypeptide(L)'
;ERLLQELRYQERSCYICRKIHTVMEEHIKVLLYLWEKEREFAAVFAEKKGFCQKHFRQLLERAAQHLSSRQRRVFITQVTEKQLANLERIQNEVHRFTEKMSYHNEDLPWDNARDALIRGIKKLAGICRLE
;
A
#
# COMPACT_ATOMS: atom_id res chain seq x y z
N GLU A 1 5.72 -25.23 21.16
CA GLU A 1 4.90 -24.10 21.69
C GLU A 1 5.71 -23.02 22.41
N ARG A 2 6.58 -23.36 23.38
CA ARG A 2 7.40 -22.39 24.14
C ARG A 2 8.29 -21.48 23.28
N LEU A 3 8.96 -22.05 22.26
CA LEU A 3 9.78 -21.29 21.31
C LEU A 3 8.96 -20.25 20.52
N LEU A 4 7.75 -20.61 20.09
CA LEU A 4 6.85 -19.70 19.37
C LEU A 4 6.32 -18.57 20.25
N GLN A 5 6.17 -18.80 21.57
CA GLN A 5 5.79 -17.74 22.50
C GLN A 5 6.94 -16.76 22.73
N GLU A 6 8.16 -17.27 22.88
CA GLU A 6 9.35 -16.43 23.06
C GLU A 6 9.61 -15.53 21.84
N LEU A 7 9.53 -16.08 20.63
CA LEU A 7 9.69 -15.31 19.40
C LEU A 7 8.64 -14.20 19.28
N ARG A 8 7.37 -14.48 19.60
CA ARG A 8 6.31 -13.46 19.63
C ARG A 8 6.53 -12.40 20.72
N TYR A 9 7.08 -12.79 21.87
CA TYR A 9 7.42 -11.85 22.93
C TYR A 9 8.52 -10.91 22.46
N GLN A 10 9.60 -11.41 21.86
CA GLN A 10 10.70 -10.61 21.32
C GLN A 10 10.24 -9.63 20.23
N GLU A 11 9.39 -10.08 19.30
CA GLU A 11 8.80 -9.20 18.28
C GLU A 11 8.04 -8.02 18.90
N ARG A 12 7.29 -8.26 19.99
CA ARG A 12 6.46 -7.24 20.66
C ARG A 12 7.24 -6.40 21.67
N SER A 13 8.27 -6.96 22.30
CA SER A 13 9.09 -6.31 23.34
C SER A 13 10.22 -5.47 22.75
N CYS A 14 10.60 -5.71 21.49
CA CYS A 14 11.58 -4.88 20.79
C CYS A 14 11.12 -3.41 20.75
N TYR A 15 11.85 -2.55 21.46
CA TYR A 15 11.58 -1.13 21.55
C TYR A 15 11.59 -0.45 20.16
N ILE A 16 12.54 -0.83 19.30
CA ILE A 16 12.68 -0.27 17.96
C ILE A 16 11.47 -0.62 17.10
N CYS A 17 11.08 -1.90 17.06
CA CYS A 17 9.90 -2.35 16.33
C CYS A 17 8.66 -1.61 16.82
N ARG A 18 8.46 -1.56 18.14
CA ARG A 18 7.35 -0.83 18.75
C ARG A 18 7.33 0.64 18.34
N LYS A 19 8.48 1.33 18.41
CA LYS A 19 8.59 2.73 18.01
C LYS A 19 8.24 2.94 16.55
N ILE A 20 8.73 2.09 15.63
CA ILE A 20 8.39 2.15 14.20
C ILE A 20 6.89 1.99 14.00
N HIS A 21 6.27 1.00 14.66
CA HIS A 21 4.83 0.78 14.59
C HIS A 21 4.04 1.98 15.10
N THR A 22 4.36 2.50 16.29
CA THR A 22 3.70 3.68 16.85
C THR A 22 3.83 4.90 15.95
N VAL A 23 5.03 5.16 15.43
CA VAL A 23 5.26 6.29 14.53
C VAL A 23 4.42 6.15 13.26
N MET A 24 4.33 4.96 12.65
CA MET A 24 3.48 4.74 11.48
C MET A 24 1.99 4.95 11.80
N GLU A 25 1.53 4.55 12.98
CA GLU A 25 0.15 4.79 13.41
C GLU A 25 -0.15 6.29 13.55
N GLU A 26 0.75 7.06 14.15
CA GLU A 26 0.59 8.52 14.24
C GLU A 26 0.56 9.18 12.85
N HIS A 27 1.39 8.73 11.90
CA HIS A 27 1.32 9.24 10.53
C HIS A 27 -0.02 8.96 9.86
N ILE A 28 -0.59 7.76 10.06
CA ILE A 28 -1.91 7.42 9.51
C ILE A 28 -3.00 8.31 10.12
N LYS A 29 -2.92 8.59 11.44
CA LYS A 29 -3.85 9.50 12.10
C LYS A 29 -3.79 10.91 11.51
N VAL A 30 -2.58 11.45 11.35
CA VAL A 30 -2.37 12.77 10.75
C VAL A 30 -2.91 12.79 9.31
N LEU A 31 -2.63 11.75 8.52
CA LEU A 31 -3.17 11.63 7.16
C LEU A 31 -4.70 11.67 7.14
N LEU A 32 -5.37 10.90 8.02
CA LEU A 32 -6.83 10.89 8.09
C LEU A 32 -7.39 12.23 8.54
N TYR A 33 -6.73 12.89 9.49
CA TYR A 33 -7.09 14.24 9.94
C TYR A 33 -6.99 15.26 8.80
N LEU A 34 -5.87 15.29 8.09
CA LEU A 34 -5.67 16.21 6.96
C LEU A 34 -6.65 15.92 5.82
N TRP A 35 -6.89 14.65 5.50
CA TRP A 35 -7.89 14.26 4.51
C TRP A 35 -9.30 14.75 4.88
N GLU A 36 -9.64 14.74 6.17
CA GLU A 36 -10.95 15.18 6.64
C GLU A 36 -11.09 16.71 6.64
N LYS A 37 -10.03 17.44 7.02
CA LYS A 37 -10.08 18.89 7.27
C LYS A 37 -9.64 19.75 6.09
N GLU A 38 -8.72 19.25 5.26
CA GLU A 38 -8.09 20.02 4.19
C GLU A 38 -8.49 19.49 2.81
N ARG A 39 -9.26 20.31 2.07
CA ARG A 39 -9.75 19.94 0.74
C ARG A 39 -8.62 19.74 -0.27
N GLU A 40 -7.59 20.58 -0.20
CA GLU A 40 -6.41 20.48 -1.09
C GLU A 40 -5.67 19.16 -0.86
N PHE A 41 -5.47 18.77 0.39
CA PHE A 41 -4.88 17.47 0.73
C PHE A 41 -5.75 16.31 0.23
N ALA A 42 -7.07 16.39 0.40
CA ALA A 42 -7.98 15.37 -0.11
C ALA A 42 -7.93 15.24 -1.65
N ALA A 43 -7.77 16.34 -2.38
CA ALA A 43 -7.59 16.33 -3.83
C ALA A 43 -6.26 15.66 -4.22
N VAL A 44 -5.15 16.05 -3.58
CA VAL A 44 -3.83 15.43 -3.80
C VAL A 44 -3.86 13.94 -3.47
N PHE A 45 -4.56 13.54 -2.41
CA PHE A 45 -4.74 12.14 -2.01
C PHE A 45 -5.45 11.34 -3.11
N ALA A 46 -6.51 11.90 -3.71
CA ALA A 46 -7.29 11.25 -4.76
C ALA A 46 -6.50 11.01 -6.07
N GLU A 47 -5.44 11.79 -6.31
CA GLU A 47 -4.55 11.62 -7.47
C GLU A 47 -3.50 10.53 -7.27
N LYS A 48 -3.24 10.09 -6.03
CA LYS A 48 -2.20 9.10 -5.76
C LYS A 48 -2.61 7.69 -6.18
N LYS A 49 -1.60 6.86 -6.41
CA LYS A 49 -1.70 5.47 -6.90
C LYS A 49 -2.03 4.45 -5.79
N GLY A 50 -2.70 4.87 -4.73
CA GLY A 50 -3.00 4.05 -3.56
C GLY A 50 -1.77 3.67 -2.74
N PHE A 51 -1.90 2.61 -1.94
CA PHE A 51 -0.91 2.21 -0.93
C PHE A 51 -0.41 0.79 -1.17
N CYS A 52 0.68 0.39 -0.49
CA CYS A 52 1.01 -1.04 -0.41
C CYS A 52 -0.03 -1.76 0.45
N GLN A 53 -0.17 -3.08 0.28
CA GLN A 53 -1.23 -3.85 0.96
C GLN A 53 -1.18 -3.73 2.48
N LYS A 54 0.02 -3.73 3.07
CA LYS A 54 0.22 -3.53 4.51
C LYS A 54 -0.39 -2.21 5.00
N HIS A 55 -0.08 -1.10 4.33
CA HIS A 55 -0.55 0.22 4.74
C HIS A 55 -2.01 0.44 4.35
N PHE A 56 -2.49 -0.17 3.26
CA PHE A 56 -3.90 -0.16 2.90
C PHE A 56 -4.76 -0.77 4.02
N ARG A 57 -4.40 -1.96 4.52
CA ARG A 57 -5.06 -2.57 5.68
C ARG A 57 -5.08 -1.65 6.89
N GLN A 58 -3.92 -1.10 7.27
CA GLN A 58 -3.82 -0.20 8.43
C GLN A 58 -4.69 1.06 8.26
N LEU A 59 -4.76 1.63 7.06
CA LEU A 59 -5.61 2.77 6.76
C LEU A 59 -7.09 2.45 6.96
N LEU A 60 -7.57 1.28 6.50
CA LEU A 60 -8.96 0.87 6.69
C LEU A 60 -9.29 0.67 8.19
N GLU A 61 -8.40 0.01 8.93
CA GLU A 61 -8.55 -0.21 10.37
C GLU A 61 -8.60 1.12 11.15
N ARG A 62 -7.71 2.06 10.82
CA ARG A 62 -7.65 3.36 11.51
C ARG A 62 -8.74 4.33 11.07
N ALA A 63 -9.18 4.28 9.81
CA ALA A 63 -10.34 5.02 9.34
C ALA A 63 -11.60 4.66 10.15
N ALA A 64 -11.73 3.40 10.60
CA ALA A 64 -12.80 2.97 11.48
C ALA A 64 -12.81 3.66 12.85
N GLN A 65 -11.64 4.05 13.35
CA GLN A 65 -11.44 4.65 14.67
C GLN A 65 -11.47 6.18 14.66
N HIS A 66 -11.05 6.80 13.55
CA HIS A 66 -10.82 8.24 13.49
C HIS A 66 -11.84 9.02 12.65
N LEU A 67 -12.59 8.37 11.76
CA LEU A 67 -13.58 9.05 10.91
C LEU A 67 -15.01 8.71 11.35
N SER A 68 -15.92 9.68 11.20
CA SER A 68 -17.36 9.41 11.37
C SER A 68 -17.86 8.38 10.37
N SER A 69 -18.98 7.70 10.66
CA SER A 69 -19.55 6.67 9.77
C SER A 69 -19.79 7.16 8.34
N ARG A 70 -20.19 8.43 8.15
CA ARG A 70 -20.39 9.03 6.83
C ARG A 70 -19.06 9.25 6.11
N GLN A 71 -18.11 9.92 6.76
CA GLN A 71 -16.80 10.23 6.17
C GLN A 71 -16.01 8.95 5.89
N ARG A 72 -16.06 7.97 6.80
CA ARG A 72 -15.44 6.66 6.64
C ARG A 72 -15.93 5.96 5.38
N ARG A 73 -17.24 5.98 5.10
CA ARG A 73 -17.78 5.36 3.88
C ARG A 73 -17.19 6.01 2.63
N VAL A 74 -17.19 7.35 2.59
CA VAL A 74 -16.60 8.10 1.46
C VAL A 74 -15.12 7.78 1.31
N PHE A 75 -14.35 7.83 2.40
CA PHE A 75 -12.93 7.53 2.42
C PHE A 75 -12.64 6.12 1.90
N ILE A 76 -13.30 5.10 2.46
CA ILE A 76 -13.10 3.70 2.11
C ILE A 76 -13.42 3.46 0.64
N THR A 77 -14.53 3.99 0.13
CA THR A 77 -14.88 3.89 -1.30
C THR A 77 -13.77 4.47 -2.17
N GLN A 78 -13.36 5.72 -1.92
CA GLN A 78 -12.32 6.39 -2.70
C GLN A 78 -10.98 5.65 -2.69
N VAL A 79 -10.49 5.25 -1.51
CA VAL A 79 -9.19 4.57 -1.42
C VAL A 79 -9.24 3.18 -2.03
N THR A 80 -10.38 2.47 -1.93
CA THR A 80 -10.54 1.12 -2.49
C THR A 80 -10.59 1.16 -4.01
N GLU A 81 -11.35 2.07 -4.60
CA GLU A 81 -11.40 2.27 -6.06
C GLU A 81 -10.00 2.54 -6.63
N LYS A 82 -9.25 3.44 -5.99
CA LYS A 82 -7.88 3.76 -6.39
C LYS A 82 -6.94 2.56 -6.21
N GLN A 83 -7.12 1.80 -5.13
CA GLN A 83 -6.31 0.62 -4.88
C GLN A 83 -6.54 -0.46 -5.95
N LEU A 84 -7.80 -0.75 -6.30
CA LEU A 84 -8.18 -1.74 -7.30
C LEU A 84 -7.69 -1.35 -8.69
N ALA A 85 -7.95 -0.11 -9.12
CA ALA A 85 -7.48 0.39 -10.41
C ALA A 85 -5.95 0.32 -10.53
N ASN A 86 -5.22 0.55 -9.43
CA ASN A 86 -3.77 0.44 -9.44
C ASN A 86 -3.27 -1.00 -9.47
N LEU A 87 -3.97 -1.93 -8.80
CA LEU A 87 -3.65 -3.35 -8.84
C LEU A 87 -3.86 -3.92 -10.24
N GLU A 88 -4.99 -3.59 -10.88
CA GLU A 88 -5.28 -3.99 -12.27
C GLU A 88 -4.22 -3.45 -13.24
N ARG A 89 -3.85 -2.16 -13.11
CA ARG A 89 -2.77 -1.59 -13.93
C ARG A 89 -1.45 -2.35 -13.77
N ILE A 90 -1.05 -2.67 -12.53
CA ILE A 90 0.19 -3.42 -12.26
C ILE A 90 0.10 -4.84 -12.81
N GLN A 91 -1.05 -5.49 -12.68
CA GLN A 91 -1.29 -6.82 -13.24
C GLN A 91 -1.08 -6.82 -14.76
N ASN A 92 -1.66 -5.84 -15.47
CA ASN A 92 -1.50 -5.71 -16.92
C ASN A 92 -0.05 -5.46 -17.32
N GLU A 93 0.68 -4.65 -16.54
CA GLU A 93 2.10 -4.38 -16.77
C GLU A 93 2.98 -5.61 -16.51
N VAL A 94 2.65 -6.43 -15.50
CA VAL A 94 3.33 -7.72 -15.23
C VAL A 94 3.02 -8.73 -16.32
N HIS A 95 1.78 -8.79 -16.80
CA HIS A 95 1.41 -9.64 -17.93
C HIS A 95 2.24 -9.29 -19.17
N ARG A 96 2.32 -8.00 -19.49
CA ARG A 96 3.12 -7.50 -20.61
C ARG A 96 4.63 -7.76 -20.44
N PHE A 97 5.13 -7.70 -19.20
CA PHE A 97 6.50 -8.12 -18.91
C PHE A 97 6.71 -9.57 -19.32
N THR A 98 5.79 -10.47 -18.96
CA THR A 98 5.87 -11.89 -19.33
C THR A 98 5.78 -12.10 -20.84
N GLU A 99 4.87 -11.40 -21.52
CA GLU A 99 4.76 -11.47 -23.00
C GLU A 99 6.06 -11.05 -23.67
N LYS A 100 6.73 -10.01 -23.15
CA LYS A 100 8.00 -9.51 -23.69
C LYS A 100 9.16 -10.51 -23.53
N MET A 101 9.08 -11.43 -22.58
CA MET A 101 10.06 -12.51 -22.40
C MET A 101 9.89 -13.66 -23.40
N SER A 102 8.80 -13.69 -24.18
CA SER A 102 8.64 -14.65 -25.27
C SER A 102 9.51 -14.27 -26.46
N TYR A 103 10.23 -15.23 -27.05
CA TYR A 103 11.08 -14.99 -28.23
C TYR A 103 10.29 -14.39 -29.41
N HIS A 104 9.02 -14.78 -29.57
CA HIS A 104 8.13 -14.28 -30.63
C HIS A 104 7.85 -12.76 -30.53
N ASN A 105 8.15 -12.17 -29.37
CA ASN A 105 7.82 -10.80 -29.00
C ASN A 105 9.07 -9.93 -28.81
N GLU A 106 10.21 -10.35 -29.37
CA GLU A 106 11.49 -9.64 -29.30
C GLU A 106 11.43 -8.20 -29.83
N ASP A 107 10.53 -7.91 -30.77
CA ASP A 107 10.35 -6.56 -31.33
C ASP A 107 9.31 -5.71 -30.58
N LEU A 108 8.53 -6.28 -29.65
CA LEU A 108 7.51 -5.50 -28.92
C LEU A 108 8.16 -4.45 -27.98
N PRO A 109 7.64 -3.21 -27.92
CA PRO A 109 8.14 -2.23 -26.98
C PRO A 109 7.77 -2.60 -25.53
N TRP A 110 8.70 -2.30 -24.61
CA TRP A 110 8.54 -2.55 -23.18
C TRP A 110 7.45 -1.69 -22.51
N ASP A 111 7.20 -0.48 -23.01
CA ASP A 111 6.39 0.57 -22.36
C ASP A 111 6.67 0.66 -20.84
N ASN A 112 5.63 0.61 -20.02
CA ASN A 112 5.72 0.65 -18.56
C ASN A 112 6.01 -0.73 -17.93
N ALA A 113 6.23 -1.79 -18.71
CA ALA A 113 6.36 -3.15 -18.18
C ALA A 113 7.75 -3.45 -17.58
N ARG A 114 8.80 -2.71 -17.97
CA ARG A 114 10.21 -3.01 -17.62
C ARG A 114 10.44 -3.22 -16.12
N ASP A 115 9.84 -2.40 -15.27
CA ASP A 115 9.99 -2.44 -13.81
C ASP A 115 8.73 -2.99 -13.10
N ALA A 116 7.79 -3.60 -13.85
CA ALA A 116 6.49 -4.02 -13.34
C ALA A 116 6.59 -5.01 -12.19
N LEU A 117 7.54 -5.96 -12.24
CA LEU A 117 7.78 -6.92 -11.16
C LEU A 117 8.16 -6.24 -9.84
N ILE A 118 9.13 -5.32 -9.88
CA ILE A 118 9.59 -4.58 -8.70
C ILE A 118 8.45 -3.73 -8.13
N ARG A 119 7.68 -3.07 -8.99
CA ARG A 119 6.51 -2.30 -8.56
C ARG A 119 5.42 -3.19 -7.97
N GLY A 120 5.20 -4.38 -8.53
CA GLY A 120 4.30 -5.40 -8.00
C GLY A 120 4.70 -5.84 -6.59
N ILE A 121 5.98 -6.18 -6.39
CA ILE A 121 6.49 -6.55 -5.08
C ILE A 121 6.33 -5.39 -4.09
N LYS A 122 6.70 -4.17 -4.48
CA LYS A 122 6.51 -2.97 -3.64
C LYS A 122 5.04 -2.72 -3.27
N LYS A 123 4.11 -3.04 -4.17
CA LYS A 123 2.66 -2.92 -3.93
C LYS A 123 2.16 -3.98 -2.93
N LEU A 124 2.68 -5.20 -2.99
CA LEU A 124 2.26 -6.29 -2.11
C LEU A 124 2.94 -6.23 -0.74
N ALA A 125 4.27 -6.10 -0.71
CA ALA A 125 5.08 -6.19 0.50
C ALA A 125 5.39 -4.83 1.14
N GLY A 126 5.29 -3.73 0.38
CA GLY A 126 5.83 -2.43 0.77
C GLY A 126 7.26 -2.23 0.27
N ILE A 127 7.92 -1.15 0.71
CA ILE A 127 9.30 -0.87 0.30
C ILE A 127 10.21 -1.96 0.88
N CYS A 128 10.67 -2.85 0.00
CA CYS A 128 11.72 -3.82 0.26
C CYS A 128 13.01 -3.30 -0.41
N ARG A 129 14.15 -3.35 0.29
CA ARG A 129 15.45 -3.22 -0.37
C ARG A 129 15.67 -4.50 -1.16
N LEU A 130 15.35 -4.45 -2.46
CA LEU A 130 15.70 -5.48 -3.44
C LEU A 130 16.86 -5.00 -4.31
N GLU A 131 17.66 -4.08 -3.77
CA GLU A 131 18.90 -3.56 -4.35
C GLU A 131 20.08 -4.24 -3.66
#